data_AF-A0A967X8H6-F1
#
_entry.id   AF-A0A967X8H6-F1
#
_cell.length_a   1.000
_cell.length_b   1.000
_cell.length_c   1.000
_cell.angle_alpha   90.00
_cell.angle_beta   90.00
_cell.angle_gamma   90.00
#
_symmetry.space_group_name_H-M   'P 1'
#
loop_
_entity.id
_entity.type
_entity.pdbx_description
1 polymer ?
#
loop_
_entity_poly.entity_id
_entity_poly.type
_entity_poly.pdbx_seq_one_letter_code
_entity_poly.pdbx_strand_id
1 'polypeptide(L)'
;MVDVTTVDGSGGNGWYLRLASDERVFTTADVFDGVVFFTTFLPEEESDCDSRGGGPATLYAVESDSGYAALSWPTGERLEESDSSKTRSTVVGSGIPSNPLVVTAESDGVLETSVVTGTTDQQLA
;
A
#
# COMPACT_ATOMS: atom_id res chain seq x y z
N MET A 1 -6.83 6.32 19.21
CA MET A 1 -6.87 5.93 17.79
C MET A 1 -7.76 4.69 17.65
N VAL A 2 -8.40 4.48 16.50
CA VAL A 2 -9.25 3.31 16.20
C VAL A 2 -8.50 2.30 15.33
N ASP A 3 -8.69 1.01 15.61
CA ASP A 3 -8.19 -0.09 14.77
C ASP A 3 -9.10 -0.29 13.57
N VAL A 4 -8.71 0.18 12.39
CA VAL A 4 -9.57 0.13 11.20
C VAL A 4 -9.40 -1.17 10.41
N THR A 5 -8.64 -2.13 10.93
CA THR A 5 -8.44 -3.43 10.27
C THR A 5 -9.57 -4.42 10.50
N THR A 6 -10.34 -4.26 11.57
CA THR A 6 -11.32 -5.27 12.01
C THR A 6 -12.67 -4.71 12.40
N VAL A 7 -12.80 -3.38 12.55
CA VAL A 7 -14.05 -2.74 12.94
C VAL A 7 -14.26 -1.44 12.18
N ASP A 8 -15.52 -1.13 11.93
CA ASP A 8 -15.93 0.19 11.48
C ASP A 8 -16.03 1.12 12.70
N GLY A 9 -15.26 2.20 12.70
CA GLY A 9 -15.34 3.21 13.74
C GLY A 9 -14.59 4.49 13.38
N SER A 10 -14.95 5.57 14.06
CA SER A 10 -14.24 6.86 13.98
C SER A 10 -13.68 7.20 15.36
N GLY A 11 -12.36 7.40 15.45
CA GLY A 11 -11.72 7.86 16.68
C GLY A 11 -11.42 9.35 16.61
N GLY A 12 -11.78 10.11 17.64
CA GLY A 12 -11.43 11.55 17.71
C GLY A 12 -9.92 11.84 17.70
N ASN A 13 -9.08 10.81 17.91
CA ASN A 13 -7.62 10.91 17.93
C ASN A 13 -6.96 10.15 16.75
N GLY A 14 -7.67 9.91 15.65
CA GLY A 14 -7.16 9.23 14.45
C GLY A 14 -7.35 7.70 14.41
N TRP A 15 -6.72 7.05 13.45
CA TRP A 15 -6.83 5.62 13.14
C TRP A 15 -5.45 4.94 13.07
N TYR A 16 -5.42 3.62 13.09
CA TYR A 16 -4.23 2.83 12.80
C TYR A 16 -4.58 1.53 12.07
N LEU A 17 -3.63 1.05 11.26
CA LEU A 17 -3.68 -0.24 10.58
C LEU A 17 -2.75 -1.20 11.29
N ARG A 18 -3.26 -2.37 11.69
CA ARG A 18 -2.44 -3.50 12.14
C ARG A 18 -1.98 -4.30 10.92
N LEU A 19 -0.68 -4.24 10.65
CA LEU A 19 -0.04 -5.08 9.63
C LEU A 19 0.10 -6.52 10.13
N ALA A 20 0.41 -7.45 9.22
CA ALA A 20 0.76 -8.81 9.61
C ALA A 20 1.99 -8.81 10.56
N SER A 21 2.12 -9.86 11.38
CA SER A 21 3.12 -9.93 12.48
C SER A 21 4.54 -9.57 12.06
N ASP A 22 4.94 -9.88 10.83
CA ASP A 22 6.28 -9.65 10.30
C ASP A 22 6.34 -8.63 9.16
N GLU A 23 5.19 -8.09 8.77
CA GLU A 23 5.11 -7.05 7.75
C GLU A 23 5.57 -5.70 8.32
N ARG A 24 6.40 -4.98 7.56
CA ARG A 24 7.00 -3.72 8.00
C ARG A 24 6.90 -2.67 6.90
N VAL A 25 6.73 -1.41 7.32
CA VAL A 25 6.82 -0.23 6.46
C VAL A 25 8.27 0.23 6.45
N PHE A 26 8.91 0.31 5.28
CA PHE A 26 10.29 0.78 5.14
C PHE A 26 10.40 2.13 4.44
N THR A 27 9.30 2.62 3.89
CA THR A 27 9.26 3.76 2.99
C THR A 27 8.39 4.86 3.56
N THR A 28 8.70 6.10 3.20
CA THR A 28 7.83 7.23 3.53
C THR A 28 6.58 7.15 2.68
N ALA A 29 5.43 7.40 3.29
CA ALA A 29 4.17 7.49 2.57
C ALA A 29 4.12 8.75 1.70
N ASP A 30 3.44 8.66 0.56
CA ASP A 30 3.06 9.81 -0.27
C ASP A 30 1.55 10.07 -0.12
N VAL A 31 1.14 11.34 -0.22
CA VAL A 31 -0.28 11.72 -0.05
C VAL A 31 -0.73 12.54 -1.25
N PHE A 32 -1.74 12.04 -1.94
CA PHE A 32 -2.36 12.71 -3.07
C PHE A 32 -3.87 12.55 -3.03
N ASP A 33 -4.60 13.64 -3.22
CA ASP A 33 -6.08 13.68 -3.23
C ASP A 33 -6.73 12.99 -2.00
N GLY A 34 -6.18 13.23 -0.81
CA GLY A 34 -6.66 12.62 0.43
C GLY A 34 -6.45 11.10 0.52
N VAL A 35 -5.61 10.54 -0.34
CA VAL A 35 -5.19 9.13 -0.32
C VAL A 35 -3.73 9.05 0.12
N VAL A 36 -3.47 8.22 1.12
CA VAL A 36 -2.15 7.88 1.62
C VAL A 36 -1.68 6.61 0.93
N PHE A 37 -0.59 6.71 0.18
CA PHE A 37 0.09 5.61 -0.48
C PHE A 37 1.35 5.25 0.30
N PHE A 38 1.50 3.99 0.67
CA PHE A 38 2.73 3.51 1.32
C PHE A 38 2.98 2.06 0.97
N THR A 39 4.24 1.65 1.03
CA THR A 39 4.64 0.29 0.72
C THR A 39 5.13 -0.46 1.95
N THR A 40 4.87 -1.76 1.98
CA THR A 40 5.31 -2.67 3.03
C THR A 40 6.03 -3.87 2.42
N PHE A 41 6.80 -4.54 3.26
CA PHE A 41 7.43 -5.81 2.95
C PHE A 41 7.13 -6.80 4.06
N LEU A 42 6.65 -7.99 3.69
CA LEU A 42 6.52 -9.13 4.59
C LEU A 42 7.66 -10.10 4.28
N PRO A 43 8.70 -10.20 5.12
CA PRO A 43 9.76 -11.17 4.92
C PRO A 43 9.20 -12.60 5.01
N GLU A 44 9.61 -13.47 4.09
CA GLU A 44 9.40 -14.90 4.20
C GLU A 44 10.68 -15.54 4.78
N GLU A 45 10.50 -16.43 5.75
CA GLU A 45 11.61 -17.20 6.31
C GLU A 45 12.10 -18.17 5.24
N GLU A 46 13.32 -17.94 4.76
CA GLU A 46 13.99 -18.87 3.87
C GLU A 46 14.87 -19.82 4.67
N SER A 47 14.69 -21.12 4.44
CA SER A 47 15.46 -22.17 5.13
C SER A 47 16.82 -22.44 4.49
N ASP A 48 17.11 -21.86 3.33
CA ASP A 48 18.36 -22.09 2.59
C ASP A 48 19.01 -20.79 2.12
N CYS A 49 20.34 -20.71 2.23
CA CYS A 49 21.15 -19.57 1.80
C CYS A 49 21.12 -19.33 0.28
N ASP A 50 20.60 -20.28 -0.51
CA ASP A 50 20.41 -20.16 -1.95
C ASP A 50 19.07 -19.51 -2.32
N SER A 51 18.12 -19.50 -1.39
CA SER A 51 16.90 -18.72 -1.53
C SER A 51 17.26 -17.26 -1.31
N ARG A 52 17.11 -16.46 -2.36
CA ARG A 52 17.26 -15.01 -2.29
C ARG A 52 16.15 -14.50 -1.38
N GLY A 53 16.47 -14.28 -0.10
CA GLY A 53 15.57 -13.82 0.95
C GLY A 53 14.49 -12.89 0.37
N GLY A 54 13.29 -13.42 0.33
CA GLY A 54 12.18 -12.88 -0.45
C GLY A 54 10.96 -12.65 0.41
N GLY A 55 9.92 -12.13 -0.20
CA GLY A 55 8.66 -11.86 0.49
C GLY A 55 7.86 -10.80 -0.27
N PRO A 56 6.53 -10.77 -0.12
CA PRO A 56 5.70 -9.88 -0.90
C PRO A 56 5.94 -8.41 -0.55
N ALA A 57 6.18 -7.62 -1.59
CA ALA A 57 6.10 -6.17 -1.57
C ALA A 57 4.64 -5.76 -1.80
N THR A 58 4.07 -5.00 -0.88
CA THR A 58 2.65 -4.64 -0.91
C THR A 58 2.50 -3.13 -0.95
N LEU A 59 1.63 -2.62 -1.83
CA LEU A 59 1.24 -1.21 -1.90
C LEU A 59 -0.12 -1.05 -1.23
N TYR A 60 -0.22 -0.07 -0.33
CA TYR A 60 -1.46 0.34 0.31
C TYR A 60 -1.95 1.65 -0.28
N ALA A 61 -3.27 1.79 -0.37
CA ALA A 61 -3.97 3.03 -0.74
C ALA A 61 -5.14 3.23 0.21
N VAL A 62 -4.99 4.13 1.17
CA VAL A 62 -5.98 4.36 2.23
C VAL A 62 -6.38 5.81 2.33
N GLU A 63 -7.61 6.08 2.74
CA GLU A 63 -8.06 7.45 2.94
C GLU A 63 -7.35 8.08 4.13
N SER A 64 -6.91 9.33 4.01
CA SER A 64 -6.22 10.05 5.09
C SER A 64 -7.07 10.19 6.34
N ASP A 65 -8.38 10.35 6.17
CA ASP A 65 -9.29 10.69 7.26
C ASP A 65 -9.79 9.44 7.99
N SER A 66 -10.06 8.37 7.25
CA SER A 66 -10.69 7.15 7.78
C SER A 66 -9.72 5.98 7.94
N GLY A 67 -8.66 5.90 7.14
CA GLY A 67 -7.78 4.73 7.05
C GLY A 67 -8.40 3.52 6.35
N TYR A 68 -9.60 3.64 5.80
CA TYR A 68 -10.21 2.60 4.96
C TYR A 68 -9.66 2.64 3.54
N ALA A 69 -10.04 1.66 2.71
CA ALA A 69 -9.55 1.57 1.34
C ALA A 69 -9.98 2.81 0.55
N ALA A 70 -9.06 3.48 -0.13
CA ALA A 70 -9.41 4.63 -0.95
C ALA A 70 -9.81 4.24 -2.38
N LEU A 71 -9.24 3.15 -2.90
CA LEU A 71 -9.31 2.79 -4.31
C LEU A 71 -9.80 1.36 -4.51
N SER A 72 -10.43 1.15 -5.66
CA SER A 72 -10.69 -0.16 -6.25
C SER A 72 -9.45 -0.61 -7.03
N TRP A 73 -8.73 -1.63 -6.54
CA TRP A 73 -7.54 -2.15 -7.24
C TRP A 73 -7.79 -2.64 -8.68
N PRO A 74 -8.93 -3.27 -9.01
CA PRO A 74 -9.20 -3.67 -10.38
C PRO A 74 -9.36 -2.51 -11.37
N THR A 75 -9.86 -1.35 -10.91
CA THR A 75 -10.19 -0.21 -11.80
C THR A 75 -9.28 1.00 -11.61
N GLY A 76 -8.57 1.10 -10.49
CA GLY A 76 -7.81 2.28 -10.10
C GLY A 76 -8.67 3.48 -9.66
N GLU A 77 -9.99 3.32 -9.65
CA GLU A 77 -10.94 4.39 -9.33
C GLU A 77 -11.16 4.53 -7.83
N ARG A 78 -11.55 5.73 -7.41
CA ARG A 78 -11.90 6.00 -6.02
C ARG A 78 -13.16 5.23 -5.62
N LEU A 79 -13.17 4.69 -4.40
CA LEU A 79 -14.35 4.06 -3.83
C LEU A 79 -15.33 5.14 -3.34
N GLU A 80 -16.59 5.02 -3.75
CA GLU A 80 -17.69 5.87 -3.26
C GLU A 80 -18.03 5.59 -1.78
N GLU A 81 -17.87 4.33 -1.36
CA GLU A 81 -18.07 3.88 0.01
C GLU A 81 -16.93 2.95 0.44
N SER A 82 -16.42 3.16 1.65
CA SER A 82 -15.33 2.38 2.21
C SER A 82 -15.55 2.07 3.68
N ASP A 83 -15.05 0.91 4.11
CA ASP A 83 -15.24 0.34 5.43
C ASP A 83 -14.10 -0.63 5.78
N SER A 84 -14.17 -1.25 6.96
CA SER A 84 -13.19 -2.22 7.46
C SER A 84 -13.01 -3.44 6.54
N SER A 85 -14.04 -3.84 5.80
CA SER A 85 -14.06 -5.03 4.93
C SER A 85 -13.41 -4.82 3.55
N LYS A 86 -13.21 -3.58 3.10
CA LYS A 86 -12.61 -3.29 1.79
C LYS A 86 -11.10 -3.55 1.78
N THR A 87 -10.61 -4.09 0.65
CA THR A 87 -9.20 -4.37 0.44
C THR A 87 -8.40 -3.07 0.28
N ARG A 88 -7.48 -2.81 1.21
CA ARG A 88 -6.64 -1.59 1.26
C ARG A 88 -5.35 -1.68 0.47
N SER A 89 -4.99 -2.88 0.02
CA SER A 89 -3.67 -3.15 -0.51
C SER A 89 -3.66 -4.16 -1.65
N THR A 90 -2.59 -4.11 -2.43
CA THR A 90 -2.28 -5.10 -3.47
C THR A 90 -0.81 -5.45 -3.43
N VAL A 91 -0.48 -6.70 -3.80
CA VAL A 91 0.91 -7.12 -3.98
C VAL A 91 1.42 -6.53 -5.30
N VAL A 92 2.56 -5.86 -5.25
CA VAL A 92 3.21 -5.19 -6.40
C VAL A 92 4.46 -5.93 -6.87
N GLY A 93 4.93 -6.93 -6.11
CA GLY A 93 6.07 -7.76 -6.46
C GLY A 93 6.66 -8.43 -5.22
N SER A 94 7.94 -8.74 -5.28
CA SER A 94 8.73 -9.33 -4.20
C SER A 94 9.97 -8.49 -3.86
N GLY A 95 10.50 -8.68 -2.65
CA GLY A 95 11.66 -7.94 -2.15
C GLY A 95 11.27 -6.60 -1.53
N ILE A 96 12.26 -5.74 -1.27
CA ILE A 96 12.00 -4.46 -0.60
C ILE A 96 11.42 -3.48 -1.63
N PRO A 97 10.22 -2.93 -1.43
CA PRO A 97 9.67 -1.91 -2.31
C PRO A 97 10.37 -0.56 -2.12
N SER A 98 10.45 0.22 -3.19
CA SER A 98 10.80 1.64 -3.11
C SER A 98 9.66 2.47 -2.50
N ASN A 99 9.94 3.75 -2.24
CA ASN A 99 8.86 4.70 -1.96
C ASN A 99 7.87 4.72 -3.14
N PRO A 100 6.56 4.79 -2.89
CA PRO A 100 5.58 5.02 -3.94
C PRO A 100 5.78 6.43 -4.52
N LEU A 101 5.66 6.56 -5.83
CA LEU A 101 5.72 7.82 -6.55
C LEU A 101 4.38 8.06 -7.25
N VAL A 102 3.75 9.19 -6.95
CA VAL A 102 2.56 9.64 -7.69
C VAL A 102 3.02 10.36 -8.97
N VAL A 103 2.56 9.86 -10.11
CA VAL A 103 2.85 10.42 -11.43
C VAL A 103 1.55 10.85 -12.07
N THR A 104 1.38 12.15 -12.28
CA THR A 104 0.31 12.70 -13.10
C THR A 104 0.88 13.05 -14.47
N ALA A 105 0.33 12.43 -15.51
CA ALA A 105 0.68 12.67 -16.90
C ALA A 105 -0.56 13.09 -17.68
N GLU A 106 -0.36 13.87 -18.74
CA GLU A 106 -1.42 14.23 -19.66
C GLU A 106 -1.31 13.34 -20.90
N SER A 107 -2.44 12.75 -21.31
CA SER A 107 -2.56 11.95 -22.52
C SER A 107 -3.89 12.29 -23.20
N ASP A 108 -3.83 12.71 -24.47
CA ASP A 108 -5.00 13.06 -25.29
C ASP A 108 -5.98 14.09 -24.66
N GLY A 109 -5.44 15.06 -23.92
CA GLY A 109 -6.17 16.11 -23.22
C GLY A 109 -6.73 15.69 -21.86
N VAL A 110 -6.42 14.47 -21.39
CA VAL A 110 -6.88 13.91 -20.12
C VAL A 110 -5.69 13.78 -19.17
N LEU A 111 -5.86 14.25 -17.93
CA LEU A 111 -4.88 14.00 -16.87
C LEU A 111 -5.11 12.61 -16.28
N GLU A 112 -4.12 11.74 -16.45
CA GLU A 112 -4.07 10.41 -15.84
C GLU A 112 -3.12 10.46 -14.66
N THR A 113 -3.54 9.90 -13.53
CA THR A 113 -2.68 9.77 -12.34
C THR A 113 -2.43 8.30 -12.07
N SER A 114 -1.17 7.98 -11.82
CA SER A 114 -0.70 6.62 -11.52
C SER A 114 0.20 6.65 -10.28
N VAL A 115 0.27 5.51 -9.60
CA VAL A 115 1.20 5.31 -8.48
C VAL A 115 2.16 4.19 -8.85
N VAL A 116 3.45 4.51 -8.85
CA VAL A 116 4.50 3.60 -9.29
C VAL A 116 5.43 3.30 -8.12
N THR A 117 5.79 2.03 -7.95
CA THR A 117 6.82 1.59 -7.02
C THR A 117 7.68 0.54 -7.69
N GLY A 118 8.99 0.60 -7.47
CA GLY A 118 9.92 -0.46 -7.83
C GLY A 118 10.05 -1.48 -6.71
N THR A 119 10.58 -2.65 -7.01
CA THR A 119 10.97 -3.65 -6.02
C THR A 119 12.38 -4.13 -6.29
N THR A 120 13.08 -4.60 -5.25
CA THR A 120 14.44 -5.13 -5.37
C THR A 120 14.48 -6.60 -5.79
N ASP A 121 13.42 -7.12 -6.42
CA ASP A 121 13.36 -8.52 -6.82
C ASP A 121 14.61 -8.90 -7.63
N GLN A 122 15.38 -9.87 -7.13
CA GLN A 122 16.61 -10.39 -7.73
C GLN A 122 17.75 -9.36 -7.98
N GLN A 123 17.74 -8.18 -7.36
CA GLN A 123 18.76 -7.15 -7.63
C GLN A 123 20.17 -7.46 -7.08
N LEU A 124 20.31 -8.41 -6.16
CA LEU A 124 21.62 -8.94 -5.77
C LEU A 124 21.90 -10.21 -6.60
N ALA A 125 22.67 -10.04 -7.68
CA ALA A 125 23.29 -11.12 -8.44
C ALA A 125 24.78 -11.25 -8.07
#